data_AF-A0A6G3XTF4-F1
#
_entry.id   AF-A0A6G3XTF4-F1
#
_cell.length_a   1.000
_cell.length_b   1.000
_cell.length_c   1.000
_cell.angle_alpha   90.00
_cell.angle_beta   90.00
_cell.angle_gamma   90.00
#
_symmetry.space_group_name_H-M   'P 1'
#
loop_
_entity.id
_entity.type
_entity.pdbx_description
1 polymer ?
#
loop_
_entity_poly.entity_id
_entity_poly.type
_entity_poly.pdbx_seq_one_letter_code
_entity_poly.pdbx_strand_id
1 'polypeptide(L)'
;KAGYGKRHAPDQAPPRAHDFAGLEPREAAIAAYIDRLPEGAAIGYKVLAEELPDYGQQACRSALDRLTRAGHLRRIRVQVTLSDGQMRWVTRTYFSRTARD
;
A
#
# COMPACT_ATOMS: atom_id res chain seq x y z
N LYS A 1 -17.54 -1.01 3.07
CA LYS A 1 -16.85 -1.08 4.38
C LYS A 1 -15.47 -0.44 4.17
N ALA A 2 -15.23 0.77 4.67
CA ALA A 2 -13.96 1.46 4.47
C ALA A 2 -12.84 0.67 5.16
N GLY A 3 -12.11 -0.11 4.38
CA GLY A 3 -10.99 -0.90 4.89
C GLY A 3 -9.94 0.03 5.48
N TYR A 4 -9.13 -0.51 6.37
CA TYR A 4 -7.92 0.13 6.90
C TYR A 4 -6.84 0.25 5.80
N GLY A 5 -7.24 0.85 4.69
CA GLY A 5 -6.59 0.88 3.40
C GLY A 5 -5.39 1.80 3.37
N LYS A 6 -4.93 2.07 2.14
CA LYS A 6 -3.79 2.94 1.85
C LYS A 6 -3.86 4.21 2.68
N ARG A 7 -2.79 4.50 3.42
CA ARG A 7 -2.53 5.78 4.07
C ARG A 7 -1.38 6.44 3.35
N HIS A 8 -1.58 7.64 2.83
CA HIS A 8 -0.48 8.44 2.32
C HIS A 8 0.47 8.77 3.46
N ALA A 9 1.76 8.54 3.24
CA ALA A 9 2.77 9.11 4.10
C ALA A 9 2.81 10.65 3.91
N PRO A 10 3.00 11.46 4.97
CA PRO A 10 3.10 12.92 4.86
C PRO A 10 4.35 13.34 4.07
N ASP A 11 4.37 14.57 3.56
CA ASP A 11 5.54 15.20 2.94
C ASP A 11 6.10 14.49 1.70
N GLN A 12 5.24 13.91 0.88
CA GLN A 12 5.66 13.31 -0.39
C GLN A 12 5.96 14.39 -1.43
N ALA A 13 7.10 14.26 -2.10
CA ALA A 13 7.43 15.07 -3.28
C ALA A 13 6.35 14.92 -4.38
N PRO A 14 6.25 15.84 -5.36
CA PRO A 14 5.38 15.65 -6.52
C PRO A 14 5.71 14.35 -7.29
N PRO A 15 4.72 13.70 -7.96
CA PRO A 15 4.95 12.48 -8.74
C PRO A 15 6.00 12.67 -9.84
N ARG A 16 6.92 11.70 -9.97
CA ARG A 16 7.94 11.66 -11.03
C ARG A 16 7.90 10.30 -11.73
N ALA A 17 8.28 10.30 -13.00
CA ALA A 17 8.30 9.07 -13.81
C ALA A 17 9.23 7.97 -13.25
N HIS A 18 10.25 8.34 -12.47
CA HIS A 18 11.26 7.44 -11.94
C HIS A 18 11.07 7.08 -10.46
N ASP A 19 9.93 7.41 -9.84
CA ASP A 19 9.69 7.18 -8.39
C ASP A 19 9.88 5.71 -7.98
N PHE A 20 9.70 4.77 -8.92
CA PHE A 20 9.84 3.32 -8.68
C PHE A 20 10.91 2.65 -9.55
N ALA A 21 11.84 3.42 -10.14
CA ALA A 21 12.83 2.89 -11.08
C ALA A 21 13.81 1.87 -10.47
N GLY A 22 13.96 1.85 -9.14
CA GLY A 22 14.76 0.85 -8.42
C GLY A 22 14.05 -0.47 -8.13
N LEU A 23 12.79 -0.63 -8.54
CA LEU A 23 12.00 -1.84 -8.35
C LEU A 23 11.98 -2.70 -9.61
N GLU A 24 11.86 -4.01 -9.43
CA GLU A 24 11.55 -4.94 -10.52
C GLU A 24 10.23 -4.54 -11.23
N PRO A 25 10.06 -4.81 -12.53
CA PRO A 25 8.94 -4.30 -13.33
C PRO A 25 7.55 -4.56 -12.73
N ARG A 26 7.33 -5.75 -12.14
CA ARG A 26 6.05 -6.08 -11.48
C ARG A 26 5.82 -5.21 -10.25
N GLU A 27 6.82 -5.09 -9.40
CA GLU A 27 6.76 -4.29 -8.17
C GLU A 27 6.56 -2.81 -8.49
N ALA A 28 7.25 -2.29 -9.52
CA ALA A 28 7.09 -0.92 -9.99
C ALA A 28 5.66 -0.66 -10.52
N ALA A 29 5.11 -1.58 -11.33
CA ALA A 29 3.75 -1.47 -11.85
C ALA A 29 2.70 -1.49 -10.73
N ILE A 30 2.83 -2.39 -9.77
CA ILE A 30 1.93 -2.48 -8.60
C ILE A 30 2.07 -1.23 -7.71
N ALA A 31 3.27 -0.72 -7.49
CA ALA A 31 3.50 0.50 -6.72
C ALA A 31 2.87 1.73 -7.40
N ALA A 32 3.03 1.86 -8.71
CA ALA A 32 2.41 2.93 -9.50
C ALA A 32 0.88 2.85 -9.49
N TYR A 33 0.31 1.64 -9.51
CA TYR A 33 -1.14 1.46 -9.31
C TYR A 33 -1.56 1.92 -7.92
N ILE A 34 -0.89 1.46 -6.86
CA ILE A 34 -1.19 1.86 -5.48
C ILE A 34 -1.08 3.36 -5.29
N ASP A 35 -0.06 4.02 -5.87
CA ASP A 35 0.15 5.46 -5.72
C ASP A 35 -1.03 6.31 -6.22
N ARG A 36 -1.70 5.88 -7.29
CA ARG A 36 -2.88 6.57 -7.85
C ARG A 36 -4.17 6.34 -7.07
N LEU A 37 -4.22 5.34 -6.20
CA LEU A 37 -5.41 5.06 -5.41
C LEU A 37 -5.68 6.17 -4.38
N PRO A 38 -6.96 6.50 -4.11
CA PRO A 38 -7.31 7.48 -3.09
C PRO A 38 -6.95 6.99 -1.68
N GLU A 39 -6.86 7.94 -0.75
CA GLU A 39 -6.72 7.68 0.68
C GLU A 39 -7.82 6.72 1.17
N GLY A 40 -7.43 5.67 1.90
CA GLY A 40 -8.35 4.66 2.41
C GLY A 40 -8.69 3.52 1.44
N ALA A 41 -8.19 3.54 0.19
CA ALA A 41 -8.41 2.47 -0.77
C ALA A 41 -7.87 1.11 -0.26
N ALA A 42 -8.59 0.02 -0.56
CA ALA A 42 -8.13 -1.30 -0.18
C ALA A 42 -6.94 -1.74 -1.07
N ILE A 43 -5.83 -2.14 -0.44
CA ILE A 43 -4.59 -2.54 -1.13
C ILE A 43 -4.09 -3.93 -0.68
N GLY A 44 -5.02 -4.79 -0.24
CA GLY A 44 -4.72 -6.17 0.07
C GLY A 44 -4.44 -6.96 -1.20
N TYR A 45 -3.61 -8.01 -1.11
CA TYR A 45 -3.19 -8.79 -2.29
C TYR A 45 -4.37 -9.38 -3.10
N LYS A 46 -5.50 -9.70 -2.45
CA LYS A 46 -6.71 -10.17 -3.14
C LYS A 46 -7.33 -9.07 -4.01
N VAL A 47 -7.51 -7.89 -3.43
CA VAL A 47 -8.05 -6.71 -4.12
C VAL A 47 -7.13 -6.32 -5.28
N LEU A 48 -5.82 -6.29 -5.04
CA LEU A 48 -4.87 -5.96 -6.11
C LEU A 48 -4.88 -6.98 -7.25
N ALA A 49 -5.08 -8.27 -6.97
CA ALA A 49 -5.14 -9.30 -8.01
C ALA A 49 -6.45 -9.28 -8.80
N GLU A 50 -7.53 -8.76 -8.22
CA GLU A 50 -8.80 -8.52 -8.93
C GLU A 50 -8.66 -7.32 -9.88
N GLU A 51 -7.98 -6.27 -9.44
CA GLU A 51 -7.79 -5.02 -10.19
C GLU A 51 -6.65 -5.09 -11.22
N LEU A 52 -5.68 -5.98 -11.02
CA LEU A 52 -4.51 -6.18 -11.88
C LEU A 52 -4.50 -7.64 -12.38
N PRO A 53 -5.30 -7.98 -13.41
CA PRO A 53 -5.47 -9.36 -13.86
C PRO A 53 -4.18 -10.02 -14.38
N ASP A 54 -3.20 -9.21 -14.82
CA ASP A 54 -1.87 -9.68 -15.21
C ASP A 54 -1.06 -10.24 -14.02
N TYR A 55 -1.48 -9.95 -12.78
CA TYR A 55 -0.80 -10.35 -11.55
C TYR A 55 -1.74 -11.14 -10.63
N GLY A 56 -1.57 -12.46 -10.60
CA GLY A 56 -2.31 -13.31 -9.65
C GLY A 56 -2.03 -12.99 -8.17
N GLN A 57 -2.85 -13.52 -7.27
CA GLN A 57 -2.78 -13.26 -5.82
C GLN A 57 -1.37 -13.44 -5.22
N GLN A 58 -0.63 -14.47 -5.64
CA GLN A 58 0.73 -14.73 -5.15
C GLN A 58 1.74 -13.70 -5.65
N ALA A 59 1.56 -13.20 -6.87
CA ALA A 59 2.39 -12.14 -7.45
C ALA A 59 2.15 -10.82 -6.69
N CYS A 60 0.88 -10.46 -6.43
CA CYS A 60 0.54 -9.30 -5.62
C CYS A 60 1.05 -9.40 -4.18
N ARG A 61 0.93 -10.57 -3.54
CA ARG A 61 1.47 -10.80 -2.21
C ARG A 61 2.98 -10.59 -2.17
N SER A 62 3.70 -11.23 -3.09
CA SER A 62 5.17 -11.11 -3.19
C SER A 62 5.61 -9.68 -3.46
N ALA A 63 4.88 -8.94 -4.30
CA ALA A 63 5.17 -7.55 -4.59
C ALA A 63 5.00 -6.67 -3.35
N LEU A 64 3.90 -6.84 -2.61
CA LEU A 64 3.68 -6.10 -1.37
C LEU A 64 4.75 -6.37 -0.30
N ASP A 65 5.27 -7.60 -0.22
CA ASP A 65 6.38 -7.94 0.67
C ASP A 65 7.68 -7.26 0.23
N ARG A 66 7.97 -7.22 -1.08
CA ARG A 66 9.13 -6.49 -1.62
C ARG A 66 9.01 -4.98 -1.42
N LEU A 67 7.83 -4.39 -1.62
CA LEU A 67 7.59 -2.98 -1.32
C LEU A 67 7.78 -2.65 0.15
N THR A 68 7.50 -3.59 1.05
CA THR A 68 7.80 -3.44 2.47
C THR A 68 9.30 -3.41 2.71
N ARG A 69 10.06 -4.34 2.12
CA ARG A 69 11.52 -4.40 2.25
C ARG A 69 12.22 -3.21 1.60
N ALA A 70 11.66 -2.68 0.52
CA ALA A 70 12.16 -1.50 -0.18
C ALA A 70 11.71 -0.17 0.47
N GLY A 71 11.02 -0.21 1.62
CA GLY A 71 10.65 1.00 2.37
C GLY A 71 9.45 1.79 1.80
N HIS A 72 8.77 1.29 0.77
CA HIS A 72 7.60 1.94 0.18
C HIS A 72 6.30 1.64 0.91
N LEU A 73 6.26 0.56 1.69
CA LEU A 73 5.05 0.10 2.37
C LEU A 73 5.34 -0.25 3.83
N ARG A 74 4.51 0.25 4.75
CA ARG A 74 4.60 -0.07 6.18
C ARG A 74 3.26 -0.52 6.72
N ARG A 75 3.24 -1.63 7.44
CA ARG A 75 2.05 -2.14 8.12
C ARG A 75 2.22 -1.97 9.62
N ILE A 76 1.28 -1.26 10.23
CA ILE A 76 1.32 -0.97 11.67
C ILE A 76 -0.01 -1.41 12.27
N ARG A 77 0.07 -2.21 13.33
CA ARG A 77 -1.09 -2.56 14.14
C ARG A 77 -1.32 -1.45 15.15
N VAL A 78 -2.43 -0.74 15.00
CA VAL A 78 -2.81 0.38 15.87
C VAL A 78 -4.14 0.07 16.55
N GLN A 79 -4.29 0.55 17.78
CA GLN A 79 -5.57 0.52 18.47
C GLN A 79 -6.35 1.77 18.04
N VAL A 80 -7.58 1.58 17.57
CA VAL A 80 -8.49 2.69 17.24
C VAL A 80 -9.73 2.60 18.10
N THR A 81 -10.21 3.74 18.58
CA THR A 81 -11.52 3.87 19.22
C THR A 81 -12.54 4.16 18.13
N LEU A 82 -13.56 3.31 18.04
CA LEU A 82 -14.68 3.49 17.12
C LEU A 82 -15.68 4.50 17.68
N SER A 83 -16.62 4.93 16.84
CA SER A 83 -17.66 5.90 17.21
C SER A 83 -18.60 5.40 18.31
N ASP A 84 -18.67 4.09 18.53
CA ASP A 84 -19.43 3.44 19.62
C ASP A 84 -18.63 3.30 20.92
N GLY A 85 -17.42 3.89 20.98
CA GLY A 85 -16.53 3.82 22.14
C GLY A 85 -15.73 2.51 22.25
N GLN A 86 -15.94 1.53 21.36
CA GLN A 86 -15.19 0.29 21.38
C GLN A 86 -13.76 0.47 20.85
N MET A 87 -12.79 -0.13 21.53
CA MET A 87 -11.42 -0.21 21.04
C MET A 87 -11.23 -1.45 20.17
N ARG A 88 -10.64 -1.28 18.98
CA ARG A 88 -10.27 -2.39 18.08
C ARG A 88 -8.84 -2.27 17.61
N TRP A 89 -8.16 -3.41 17.53
CA TRP A 89 -6.87 -3.51 16.85
C TRP A 89 -7.07 -3.59 15.35
N VAL A 90 -6.38 -2.72 14.62
CA VAL A 90 -6.51 -2.62 13.17
C VAL A 90 -5.13 -2.51 12.56
N THR A 91 -4.94 -3.13 11.40
CA THR A 91 -3.70 -2.99 10.63
C THR A 91 -3.88 -1.83 9.66
N ARG A 92 -3.14 -0.74 9.86
CA ARG A 92 -3.04 0.34 8.87
C ARG A 92 -1.87 0.06 7.94
N THR A 93 -2.10 0.28 6.64
CA THR A 93 -1.07 0.15 5.62
C THR A 93 -0.71 1.52 5.07
N TYR A 94 0.49 1.98 5.35
CA TYR A 94 1.04 3.24 4.88
C TYR A 94 1.85 3.01 3.61
N PHE A 95 1.69 3.89 2.64
CA PHE A 95 2.39 3.84 1.36
C PHE A 95 3.09 5.19 1.10
N SER A 96 4.31 5.11 0.57
CA SER A 96 5.07 6.28 0.15
C SER A 96 5.78 6.02 -1.18
N ARG A 97 5.73 7.02 -2.07
CA ARG A 97 6.54 7.03 -3.30
C ARG A 97 8.04 7.05 -3.01
N THR A 98 8.44 7.66 -1.90
CA THR A 98 9.84 7.66 -1.45
C THR A 98 10.04 6.52 -0.47
N ALA A 99 11.08 5.72 -0.68
CA ALA A 99 11.50 4.69 0.27
C ALA A 99 11.83 5.32 1.63
N ARG A 100 11.37 4.69 2.72
CA ARG A 100 11.63 5.10 4.11
C ARG A 100 12.12 3.91 4.92
N ASP A 101 13.01 4.17 5.87
CA ASP A 101 13.52 3.20 6.85
C ASP A 101 12.51 2.90 7.98
#